data_AF-A0A918RXR9-F1
#
_entry.id   AF-A0A918RXR9-F1
#
_cell.length_a   1.000
_cell.length_b   1.000
_cell.length_c   1.000
_cell.angle_alpha   90.00
_cell.angle_beta   90.00
_cell.angle_gamma   90.00
#
_symmetry.space_group_name_H-M   'P 1'
#
loop_
_entity.id
_entity.type
_entity.pdbx_description
1 polymer ?
#
loop_
_entity_poly.entity_id
_entity_poly.type
_entity_poly.pdbx_seq_one_letter_code
_entity_poly.pdbx_strand_id
1 'polypeptide(L)'
;MSNTEYDLRRQTEAAKDLMRALREHGADEDDDLVADAIEGETSLHEALCAAIEQDDEDDALEIGLKAVRDRFDSRLASIKARRERRKALIEQALLAAEQTTIKLPAATLSIAKRAPSPVIINEADIPARFFVEQARPAPKLDKKALTQALRDGEEIAGATLDNGTVSLTVRRK
;
A
#
# COMPACT_ATOMS: atom_id res chain seq x y z
N MET A 1 10.56 -44.10 -24.62
CA MET A 1 9.72 -43.10 -23.94
C MET A 1 9.74 -41.87 -24.82
N SER A 2 8.62 -41.54 -25.45
CA SER A 2 8.51 -40.43 -26.40
C SER A 2 8.56 -39.10 -25.63
N ASN A 3 9.13 -38.06 -26.24
CA ASN A 3 9.31 -36.73 -25.61
C ASN A 3 8.01 -36.20 -24.97
N THR A 4 6.88 -36.52 -25.57
CA THR A 4 5.53 -36.14 -25.13
C THR A 4 5.11 -36.73 -23.77
N GLU A 5 5.49 -37.98 -23.47
CA GLU A 5 5.17 -38.61 -22.18
C GLU A 5 5.98 -37.98 -21.04
N TYR A 6 7.22 -37.56 -21.33
CA TYR A 6 8.07 -36.87 -20.36
C TYR A 6 7.54 -35.46 -20.04
N ASP A 7 7.11 -34.72 -21.07
CA ASP A 7 6.55 -33.38 -20.92
C ASP A 7 5.21 -33.39 -20.16
N LEU A 8 4.34 -34.36 -20.43
CA LEU A 8 3.07 -34.51 -19.73
C LEU A 8 3.28 -34.77 -18.23
N ARG A 9 4.19 -35.69 -17.89
CA ARG A 9 4.53 -35.98 -16.48
C ARG A 9 5.02 -34.75 -15.73
N ARG A 10 5.87 -33.94 -16.39
CA ARG A 10 6.40 -32.69 -15.80
C ARG A 10 5.32 -31.64 -15.60
N GLN A 11 4.37 -31.53 -16.52
CA GLN A 11 3.23 -30.61 -16.38
C GLN A 11 2.30 -31.05 -15.24
N THR A 12 2.01 -32.35 -15.11
CA THR A 12 1.20 -32.88 -14.01
C THR A 12 1.87 -32.66 -12.65
N GLU A 13 3.18 -32.85 -12.55
CA GLU A 13 3.94 -32.56 -11.32
C GLU A 13 3.89 -31.07 -10.97
N ALA A 14 4.11 -30.19 -11.96
CA ALA A 14 4.01 -28.74 -11.77
C ALA A 14 2.61 -28.28 -11.35
N ALA A 15 1.54 -28.89 -11.90
CA ALA A 15 0.17 -28.61 -11.51
C ALA A 15 -0.06 -28.97 -10.04
N LYS A 16 0.37 -30.16 -9.61
CA LYS A 16 0.27 -30.61 -8.22
C LYS A 16 1.04 -29.72 -7.25
N ASP A 17 2.21 -29.26 -7.67
CA ASP A 17 3.04 -28.35 -6.87
C ASP A 17 2.39 -26.97 -6.72
N LEU A 18 1.81 -26.44 -7.79
CA LEU A 18 1.04 -25.19 -7.74
C LEU A 18 -0.15 -25.32 -6.79
N MET A 19 -0.98 -26.36 -6.94
CA MET A 19 -2.15 -26.55 -6.09
C MET A 19 -1.79 -26.74 -4.62
N ARG A 20 -0.72 -27.49 -4.34
CA ARG A 20 -0.21 -27.63 -2.96
C ARG A 20 0.26 -26.30 -2.39
N ALA A 21 1.00 -25.51 -3.17
CA ALA A 21 1.48 -24.20 -2.74
C ALA A 21 0.33 -23.21 -2.51
N LEU A 22 -0.69 -23.22 -3.36
CA LEU A 22 -1.91 -22.42 -3.17
C LEU A 22 -2.63 -22.82 -1.88
N ARG A 23 -2.74 -24.11 -1.58
CA ARG A 23 -3.33 -24.59 -0.31
C ARG A 23 -2.54 -24.16 0.93
N GLU A 24 -1.22 -24.24 0.88
CA GLU A 24 -0.35 -23.92 2.02
C GLU A 24 -0.31 -22.41 2.30
N HIS A 25 -0.53 -21.58 1.28
CA HIS A 25 -0.42 -20.12 1.36
C HIS A 25 -1.75 -19.39 1.27
N GLY A 26 -2.83 -20.08 0.89
CA GLY A 26 -4.18 -19.56 0.84
C GLY A 26 -4.79 -19.38 2.22
N ALA A 27 -5.64 -18.35 2.35
CA ALA A 27 -6.62 -18.30 3.43
C ALA A 27 -7.73 -19.31 3.14
N ASP A 28 -8.60 -19.62 4.11
CA ASP A 28 -9.66 -20.65 4.07
C ASP A 28 -10.55 -20.68 2.79
N GLU A 29 -10.48 -19.67 1.92
CA GLU A 29 -11.20 -19.54 0.63
C GLU A 29 -10.54 -20.33 -0.53
N ASP A 30 -9.24 -20.65 -0.46
CA ASP A 30 -8.53 -21.42 -1.51
C ASP A 30 -8.70 -22.95 -1.36
N ASP A 31 -9.33 -23.41 -0.30
CA ASP A 31 -9.49 -24.85 -0.01
C ASP A 31 -10.42 -25.56 -1.00
N ASP A 32 -11.44 -24.86 -1.53
CA ASP A 32 -12.39 -25.41 -2.51
C ASP A 32 -11.71 -25.61 -3.89
N LEU A 33 -10.88 -24.64 -4.31
CA LEU A 33 -10.06 -24.72 -5.54
C LEU A 33 -9.13 -25.95 -5.52
N VAL A 34 -8.56 -26.23 -4.34
CA VAL A 34 -7.59 -27.32 -4.16
C VAL A 34 -8.28 -28.68 -4.04
N ALA A 35 -9.46 -28.75 -3.43
CA ALA A 35 -10.23 -29.98 -3.32
C ALA A 35 -10.63 -30.54 -4.70
N ASP A 36 -11.16 -29.69 -5.59
CA ASP A 36 -11.59 -30.08 -6.93
C ASP A 36 -10.41 -30.53 -7.82
N ALA A 37 -9.24 -29.90 -7.64
CA ALA A 37 -8.06 -30.22 -8.45
C ALA A 37 -7.30 -31.47 -8.00
N ILE A 38 -7.41 -31.87 -6.73
CA ILE A 38 -6.78 -33.10 -6.20
C ILE A 38 -7.59 -34.36 -6.60
N GLU A 39 -8.91 -34.25 -6.72
CA GLU A 39 -9.77 -35.37 -7.13
C GLU A 39 -9.81 -35.58 -8.66
N GLY A 40 -9.58 -34.53 -9.46
CA GLY A 40 -9.42 -34.63 -10.92
C GLY A 40 -7.97 -34.95 -11.34
N GLU A 41 -7.78 -35.63 -12.47
CA GLU A 41 -6.48 -35.63 -13.17
C GLU A 41 -6.20 -34.25 -13.78
N THR A 42 -6.07 -33.22 -12.93
CA THR A 42 -6.03 -31.82 -13.34
C THR A 42 -4.75 -31.52 -14.11
N SER A 43 -4.92 -30.98 -15.32
CA SER A 43 -3.81 -30.51 -16.13
C SER A 43 -3.24 -29.19 -15.59
N LEU A 44 -1.98 -28.90 -15.91
CA LEU A 44 -1.37 -27.60 -15.58
C LEU A 44 -2.18 -26.42 -16.13
N HIS A 45 -2.81 -26.59 -17.29
CA HIS A 45 -3.61 -25.54 -17.89
C HIS A 45 -4.86 -25.22 -17.05
N GLU A 46 -5.58 -26.25 -16.61
CA GLU A 46 -6.76 -26.08 -15.76
C GLU A 46 -6.40 -25.46 -14.41
N ALA A 47 -5.31 -25.91 -13.78
CA ALA A 47 -4.82 -25.32 -12.52
C ALA A 47 -4.47 -23.82 -12.67
N LEU A 48 -3.87 -23.43 -13.79
CA LEU A 48 -3.55 -22.02 -14.07
C LEU A 48 -4.82 -21.20 -14.36
N CYS A 49 -5.79 -21.75 -15.11
CA CYS A 49 -7.06 -21.05 -15.36
C CYS A 49 -7.80 -20.79 -14.06
N ALA A 50 -7.91 -21.80 -13.19
CA ALA A 50 -8.63 -21.70 -11.94
C ALA A 50 -7.98 -20.68 -10.98
N ALA A 51 -6.64 -20.63 -10.93
CA ALA A 51 -5.92 -19.60 -10.16
C ALA A 51 -6.17 -18.17 -10.70
N ILE A 52 -6.24 -17.99 -12.02
CA ILE A 52 -6.53 -16.68 -12.63
C ILE A 52 -8.00 -16.27 -12.41
N GLU A 53 -8.93 -17.22 -12.43
CA GLU A 53 -10.34 -16.97 -12.11
C GLU A 53 -10.48 -16.48 -10.66
N GLN A 54 -9.78 -17.10 -9.71
CA GLN A 54 -9.73 -16.64 -8.32
C GLN A 54 -9.15 -15.22 -8.19
N ASP A 55 -8.03 -14.93 -8.88
CA ASP A 55 -7.43 -13.58 -8.91
C ASP A 55 -8.42 -12.51 -9.44
N ASP A 56 -9.28 -12.87 -10.38
CA ASP A 56 -10.28 -11.96 -10.96
C ASP A 56 -11.47 -11.76 -10.00
N GLU A 57 -11.86 -12.77 -9.22
CA GLU A 57 -12.84 -12.62 -8.14
C GLU A 57 -12.33 -11.70 -7.03
N ASP A 58 -11.07 -11.87 -6.63
CA ASP A 58 -10.40 -11.02 -5.64
C ASP A 58 -10.29 -9.57 -6.10
N ASP A 59 -9.96 -9.32 -7.37
CA ASP A 59 -9.93 -7.97 -7.95
C ASP A 59 -11.32 -7.30 -7.86
N ALA A 60 -12.39 -8.05 -8.14
CA ALA A 60 -13.76 -7.55 -8.00
C ALA A 60 -14.10 -7.20 -6.54
N LEU A 61 -13.69 -8.05 -5.58
CA LEU A 61 -13.87 -7.80 -4.16
C LEU A 61 -13.06 -6.58 -3.69
N GLU A 62 -11.80 -6.44 -4.12
CA GLU A 62 -10.94 -5.31 -3.78
C GLU A 62 -11.59 -3.98 -4.20
N ILE A 63 -12.10 -3.92 -5.44
CA ILE A 63 -12.81 -2.75 -5.97
C ILE A 63 -14.04 -2.41 -5.12
N GLY A 64 -14.85 -3.43 -4.78
CA GLY A 64 -16.04 -3.26 -3.95
C GLY A 64 -15.72 -2.75 -2.54
N LEU A 65 -14.71 -3.34 -1.89
CA LEU A 65 -14.25 -2.96 -0.56
C LEU A 65 -13.69 -1.54 -0.54
N LYS A 66 -12.93 -1.15 -1.57
CA LYS A 66 -12.42 0.22 -1.72
C LYS A 66 -13.57 1.23 -1.82
N ALA A 67 -14.59 0.94 -2.61
CA ALA A 67 -15.77 1.81 -2.71
C ALA A 67 -16.52 1.95 -1.37
N VAL A 68 -16.61 0.87 -0.59
CA VAL A 68 -17.19 0.91 0.76
C VAL A 68 -16.34 1.79 1.69
N ARG A 69 -15.02 1.60 1.68
CA ARG A 69 -14.07 2.37 2.49
C ARG A 69 -14.16 3.87 2.20
N ASP A 70 -14.16 4.26 0.92
CA ASP A 70 -14.24 5.66 0.50
C ASP A 70 -15.54 6.35 0.99
N ARG A 71 -16.66 5.61 1.00
CA ARG A 71 -17.92 6.10 1.59
C ARG A 71 -17.80 6.32 3.10
N PHE A 72 -17.18 5.40 3.83
CA PHE A 72 -16.96 5.55 5.27
C PHE A 72 -15.98 6.69 5.58
N ASP A 73 -14.92 6.85 4.81
CA ASP A 73 -13.95 7.94 4.98
C ASP A 73 -14.61 9.31 4.72
N SER A 74 -15.45 9.42 3.69
CA SER A 74 -16.25 10.63 3.43
C SER A 74 -17.20 10.96 4.58
N ARG A 75 -17.84 9.94 5.16
CA ARG A 75 -18.72 10.10 6.33
C ARG A 75 -17.93 10.50 7.58
N LEU A 76 -16.76 9.89 7.81
CA LEU A 76 -15.86 10.24 8.90
C LEU A 76 -15.39 11.69 8.79
N ALA A 77 -15.00 12.13 7.59
CA ALA A 77 -14.61 13.51 7.32
C ALA A 77 -15.75 14.49 7.64
N SER A 78 -16.97 14.17 7.23
CA SER A 78 -18.17 14.98 7.52
C SER A 78 -18.45 15.09 9.02
N ILE A 79 -18.29 13.99 9.76
CA ILE A 79 -18.47 13.97 11.23
C ILE A 79 -17.38 14.79 11.91
N LYS A 80 -16.12 14.67 11.49
CA LYS A 80 -14.99 15.48 11.98
C LYS A 80 -15.25 16.97 11.73
N ALA A 81 -15.62 17.35 10.52
CA ALA A 81 -15.95 18.73 10.17
C ALA A 81 -17.12 19.27 11.01
N ARG A 82 -18.18 18.49 11.23
CA ARG A 82 -19.29 18.87 12.11
C ARG A 82 -18.85 19.05 13.56
N ARG A 83 -17.95 18.21 14.08
CA ARG A 83 -17.41 18.34 15.43
C ARG A 83 -16.57 19.61 15.58
N GLU A 84 -15.68 19.89 14.62
CA GLU A 84 -14.84 21.09 14.63
C GLU A 84 -15.68 22.37 14.48
N ARG A 85 -16.69 22.38 13.60
CA ARG A 85 -17.65 23.50 13.52
C ARG A 85 -18.33 23.78 14.85
N ARG A 86 -18.80 22.74 15.56
CA ARG A 86 -19.40 22.94 16.90
C ARG A 86 -18.40 23.50 17.91
N LYS A 87 -17.15 23.05 17.91
CA LYS A 87 -16.12 23.61 18.79
C LYS A 87 -15.88 25.09 18.49
N ALA A 88 -15.76 25.46 17.22
CA ALA A 88 -15.57 26.85 16.80
C ALA A 88 -16.75 27.74 17.23
N LEU A 89 -17.99 27.26 17.09
CA LEU A 89 -19.18 27.98 17.56
C LEU A 89 -19.21 28.13 19.10
N ILE A 90 -18.81 27.08 19.83
CA ILE A 90 -18.69 27.14 21.30
C ILE A 90 -17.63 28.17 21.70
N GLU A 91 -16.47 28.17 21.05
CA GLU A 91 -15.40 29.15 21.25
C GLU A 91 -15.89 30.57 20.99
N GLN A 92 -16.56 30.81 19.86
CA GLN A 92 -17.16 32.11 19.54
C GLN A 92 -18.16 32.58 20.60
N ALA A 93 -19.01 31.67 21.11
CA ALA A 93 -19.98 32.01 22.15
C ALA A 93 -19.31 32.36 23.50
N LEU A 94 -18.28 31.60 23.90
CA LEU A 94 -17.48 31.88 25.09
C LEU A 94 -16.76 33.24 24.99
N LEU A 95 -16.18 33.56 23.83
CA LEU A 95 -15.54 34.85 23.57
C LEU A 95 -16.56 36.00 23.64
N ALA A 96 -17.73 35.85 23.02
CA ALA A 96 -18.79 36.85 23.06
C ALA A 96 -19.38 37.06 24.47
N ALA A 97 -19.36 36.02 25.31
CA ALA A 97 -19.79 36.09 26.71
C ALA A 97 -18.67 36.54 27.66
N GLU A 98 -17.47 36.83 27.15
CA GLU A 98 -16.27 37.17 27.92
C GLU A 98 -15.92 36.12 29.02
N GLN A 99 -16.31 34.86 28.80
CA GLN A 99 -16.05 33.76 29.71
C GLN A 99 -14.85 32.95 29.24
N THR A 100 -13.77 32.95 30.04
CA THR A 100 -12.57 32.17 29.72
C THR A 100 -12.68 30.71 30.15
N THR A 101 -13.49 30.40 31.17
CA THR A 101 -13.65 29.04 31.70
C THR A 101 -15.09 28.79 32.14
N ILE A 102 -15.70 27.69 31.71
CA ILE A 102 -17.02 27.24 32.14
C ILE A 102 -16.96 25.77 32.55
N LYS A 103 -17.43 25.45 33.76
CA LYS A 103 -17.57 24.07 34.24
C LYS A 103 -18.98 23.57 33.95
N LEU A 104 -19.10 22.51 33.16
CA LEU A 104 -20.35 21.80 32.90
C LEU A 104 -20.27 20.41 33.55
N PRO A 105 -21.42 19.77 33.87
CA PRO A 105 -21.42 18.41 34.41
C PRO A 105 -20.69 17.39 33.53
N ALA A 106 -20.72 17.58 32.21
CA ALA A 106 -20.10 16.66 31.24
C ALA A 106 -18.66 17.04 30.83
N ALA A 107 -18.23 18.29 31.04
CA ALA A 107 -16.91 18.77 30.60
C ALA A 107 -16.56 20.14 31.22
N THR A 108 -15.27 20.45 31.35
CA THR A 108 -14.81 21.83 31.59
C THR A 108 -14.32 22.44 30.28
N LEU A 109 -14.89 23.57 29.91
CA LEU A 109 -14.49 24.36 28.74
C LEU A 109 -13.53 25.44 29.21
N SER A 110 -12.39 25.59 28.54
CA SER A 110 -11.43 26.67 28.81
C SER A 110 -10.88 27.21 27.50
N ILE A 111 -10.82 28.54 27.39
CA ILE A 111 -10.15 29.25 26.32
C ILE A 111 -8.79 29.68 26.85
N ALA A 112 -7.74 29.19 26.20
CA ALA A 112 -6.38 29.65 26.43
C ALA A 112 -5.89 30.39 25.19
N LYS A 113 -5.16 31.49 25.39
CA LYS A 113 -4.40 32.10 24.30
C LYS A 113 -3.33 31.10 23.87
N ARG A 114 -3.40 30.62 22.63
CA ARG A 114 -2.30 29.83 22.06
C ARG A 114 -1.06 30.71 21.98
N ALA A 115 0.10 30.13 22.25
CA ALA A 115 1.35 30.81 21.97
C ALA A 115 1.40 31.16 20.48
N PRO A 116 1.86 32.37 20.12
CA PRO A 116 2.01 32.75 18.72
C PRO A 116 2.97 31.78 18.02
N SER A 117 2.53 31.22 16.90
CA SER A 117 3.41 30.43 16.03
C SER A 117 4.14 31.36 15.06
N PRO A 118 5.40 31.08 14.71
CA PRO A 118 6.11 31.86 13.70
C PRO A 118 5.42 31.74 12.34
N VAL A 119 5.03 32.87 11.77
CA VAL A 119 4.55 32.96 10.38
C VAL A 119 5.75 33.31 9.51
N ILE A 120 6.15 32.38 8.66
CA ILE A 120 7.29 32.55 7.75
C ILE A 120 6.79 33.29 6.51
N ILE A 121 7.18 34.56 6.37
CA ILE A 121 6.82 35.39 5.22
C ILE A 121 7.81 35.16 4.08
N ASN A 122 9.11 35.14 4.40
CA ASN A 122 10.19 34.86 3.48
C ASN A 122 11.30 34.11 4.23
N GLU A 123 11.64 32.92 3.75
CA GLU A 123 12.69 32.09 4.34
C GLU A 123 14.09 32.69 4.17
N ALA A 124 14.33 33.46 3.10
CA ALA A 124 15.64 34.06 2.83
C ALA A 124 16.05 35.13 3.84
N ASP A 125 15.07 35.76 4.52
CA ASP A 125 15.32 36.80 5.52
C ASP A 125 15.52 36.19 6.93
N ILE A 126 15.28 34.89 7.11
CA ILE A 126 15.45 34.22 8.39
C ILE A 126 16.96 33.98 8.63
N PRO A 127 17.51 34.39 9.79
CA PRO A 127 18.92 34.15 10.10
C PRO A 127 19.30 32.66 10.08
N ALA A 128 20.47 32.34 9.52
CA ALA A 128 20.98 30.96 9.38
C ALA A 128 20.96 30.12 10.67
N ARG A 129 21.02 30.76 11.85
CA ARG A 129 20.91 30.09 13.16
C ARG A 129 19.59 29.32 13.39
N PHE A 130 18.53 29.65 12.66
CA PHE A 130 17.23 28.96 12.75
C PHE A 130 17.08 27.83 11.73
N PHE A 131 18.03 27.73 10.79
CA PHE A 131 18.09 26.63 9.85
C PHE A 131 18.98 25.53 10.42
N VAL A 132 18.46 24.31 10.47
CA VAL A 132 19.31 23.14 10.62
C VAL A 132 19.95 22.91 9.26
N GLU A 133 21.28 22.98 9.19
CA GLU A 133 22.03 22.65 7.98
C GLU A 133 21.63 21.25 7.54
N GLN A 134 20.83 21.16 6.47
CA GLN A 134 20.57 19.88 5.83
C GLN A 134 21.91 19.43 5.24
N ALA A 135 22.48 18.35 5.77
CA ALA A 135 23.57 17.66 5.11
C ALA A 135 23.13 17.48 3.66
N ARG A 136 23.91 18.04 2.71
CA ARG A 136 23.64 17.98 1.27
C ARG A 136 23.07 16.59 0.96
N PRO A 137 21.86 16.46 0.37
CA PRO A 137 21.30 15.15 0.10
C PRO A 137 22.39 14.34 -0.60
N ALA A 138 22.74 13.19 -0.03
CA ALA A 138 23.81 12.35 -0.55
C ALA A 138 23.63 12.25 -2.08
N PRO A 139 24.70 12.39 -2.88
CA PRO A 139 24.59 12.40 -4.33
C PRO A 139 23.71 11.23 -4.75
N LYS A 140 22.56 11.56 -5.35
CA LYS A 140 21.56 10.56 -5.70
C LYS A 140 22.21 9.64 -6.72
N LEU A 141 22.44 8.40 -6.31
CA LEU A 141 23.00 7.38 -7.19
C LEU A 141 22.09 7.25 -8.40
N ASP A 142 22.61 7.62 -9.57
CA ASP A 142 21.91 7.40 -10.82
C ASP A 142 21.97 5.92 -11.16
N LYS A 143 20.97 5.19 -10.67
CA LYS A 143 20.84 3.74 -10.90
C LYS A 143 20.75 3.41 -12.40
N LYS A 144 20.30 4.33 -13.26
CA LYS A 144 20.22 4.08 -14.70
C LYS A 144 21.61 4.15 -15.33
N ALA A 145 22.37 5.20 -15.03
CA ALA A 145 23.74 5.33 -15.48
C ALA A 145 24.62 4.18 -14.95
N LEU A 146 24.45 3.82 -13.68
CA LEU A 146 25.14 2.67 -13.06
C LEU A 146 24.79 1.35 -13.75
N THR A 147 23.50 1.08 -14.00
CA THR A 147 23.08 -0.15 -14.69
C THR A 147 23.61 -0.20 -16.12
N GLN A 148 23.67 0.94 -16.82
CA GLN A 148 24.22 1.03 -18.16
C GLN A 148 25.72 0.74 -18.18
N ALA A 149 26.50 1.39 -17.30
CA ALA A 149 27.95 1.17 -17.19
C ALA A 149 28.29 -0.29 -16.81
N LEU A 150 27.54 -0.90 -15.89
CA LEU A 150 27.70 -2.32 -15.55
C LEU A 150 27.33 -3.26 -16.72
N ARG A 151 26.35 -2.90 -17.55
CA ARG A 151 25.99 -3.66 -18.77
C ARG A 151 27.05 -3.51 -19.87
N ASP A 152 27.69 -2.35 -19.94
CA ASP A 152 28.75 -2.05 -20.91
C ASP A 152 30.11 -2.65 -20.48
N GLY A 153 30.16 -3.38 -19.36
CA GLY A 153 31.31 -4.16 -18.91
C GLY A 153 32.27 -3.41 -17.98
N GLU A 154 31.88 -2.25 -17.47
CA GLU A 154 32.69 -1.46 -16.53
C GLU A 154 32.59 -2.05 -15.11
N GLU A 155 33.74 -2.43 -14.53
CA GLU A 155 33.79 -2.94 -13.15
C GLU A 155 33.70 -1.78 -12.15
N ILE A 156 32.52 -1.61 -11.55
CA ILE A 156 32.27 -0.56 -10.55
C ILE A 156 32.33 -1.17 -9.15
N ALA A 157 33.36 -0.81 -8.37
CA ALA A 157 33.52 -1.24 -6.99
C ALA A 157 32.29 -0.82 -6.15
N GLY A 158 31.41 -1.77 -5.85
CA GLY A 158 30.19 -1.58 -5.04
C GLY A 158 28.86 -1.85 -5.76
N ALA A 159 28.86 -2.24 -7.03
CA ALA A 159 27.64 -2.62 -7.73
C ALA A 159 27.88 -3.81 -8.67
N THR A 160 26.96 -4.77 -8.66
CA THR A 160 26.95 -5.91 -9.59
C THR A 160 25.53 -6.06 -10.15
N LEU A 161 25.42 -6.56 -11.37
CA LEU A 161 24.12 -6.94 -11.91
C LEU A 161 23.72 -8.28 -11.29
N ASP A 162 22.53 -8.33 -10.70
CA ASP A 162 21.95 -9.60 -10.27
C ASP A 162 21.60 -10.46 -11.50
N ASN A 163 21.63 -11.78 -11.32
CA ASN A 163 21.14 -12.74 -12.30
C ASN A 163 19.62 -12.65 -12.31
N GLY A 164 19.09 -11.71 -13.10
CA GLY A 164 17.68 -11.37 -13.15
C GLY A 164 16.76 -12.58 -13.02
N THR A 165 15.78 -12.49 -12.13
CA THR A 165 14.81 -13.54 -11.89
C THR A 165 13.74 -13.57 -12.98
N VAL A 166 13.04 -14.69 -13.10
CA VAL A 166 11.88 -14.82 -13.99
C VAL A 166 10.72 -14.02 -13.40
N SER A 167 10.09 -13.16 -14.20
CA SER A 167 8.88 -12.42 -13.82
C SER A 167 7.66 -12.94 -14.57
N LEU A 168 6.56 -13.21 -13.85
CA LEU A 168 5.26 -13.47 -14.47
C LEU A 168 4.62 -12.15 -14.92
N THR A 169 4.04 -12.12 -16.12
CA THR A 169 3.23 -11.00 -16.60
C THR A 169 1.86 -11.52 -17.00
N VAL A 170 0.82 -11.08 -16.30
CA VAL A 170 -0.58 -11.40 -16.62
C VAL A 170 -1.18 -10.23 -17.40
N ARG A 171 -1.77 -10.52 -18.57
CA ARG A 171 -2.46 -9.51 -19.39
C ARG A 171 -3.91 -9.96 -19.62
N ARG A 172 -4.83 -9.21 -19.06
CA ARG A 172 -6.27 -9.39 -19.26
C ARG A 172 -6.67 -8.82 -20.63
N LYS A 173 -7.67 -9.43 -21.27
CA LYS A 173 -8.22 -8.99 -22.57
C LYS A 173 -9.30 -7.93 -22.38
#